data_AF-A0A2V6MR59-F1
#
_entry.id   AF-A0A2V6MR59-F1
#
_cell.length_a   1.000
_cell.length_b   1.000
_cell.length_c   1.000
_cell.angle_alpha   90.00
_cell.angle_beta   90.00
_cell.angle_gamma   90.00
#
_symmetry.space_group_name_H-M   'P 1'
#
loop_
_entity.id
_entity.type
_entity.pdbx_description
1 polymer ?
#
loop_
_entity_poly.entity_id
_entity_poly.type
_entity_poly.pdbx_seq_one_letter_code
_entity_poly.pdbx_strand_id
1 'polypeptide(L)'
;MTMNLREQTKYEFMNPPSESAPIEATPESRDNWWSRLKKALGPVAVVGVVIAKFFAKLKFFILPALKFLPLLLKSGGTMLLMIWVYTMMWGWKFAVGFVMLLLIHECGHLIVAKKFGLKVGAPVFIPFMGAFIALKEAPRNAWMEACVGIGGPMLGSIGALACNSIGEFTDIPIFFALAWFGYFLNLFNLTPVGMLDGGRIVTALSRWLWLPGFAVLLWFGWKYPNFIVWLMVIASLPRVYSLFRKRTEEERRYYEVTPAQRWTMSILYFGLIAVLIFGMHLATRDLHNYGVRSHGHGQDVIFQ
;
A
#
# COMPACT_ATOMS: atom_id res chain seq x y z
N MET A 1 65.34 88.44 29.11
CA MET A 1 66.80 88.43 29.29
C MET A 1 67.35 87.33 28.39
N THR A 2 68.12 87.73 27.39
CA THR A 2 68.70 86.92 26.30
C THR A 2 69.76 85.94 26.79
N MET A 3 69.84 84.72 26.22
CA MET A 3 71.03 84.30 25.44
C MET A 3 70.87 82.90 24.84
N ASN A 4 71.30 82.84 23.58
CA ASN A 4 71.52 81.69 22.71
C ASN A 4 73.01 81.30 22.84
N LEU A 5 73.41 80.06 22.49
CA LEU A 5 74.66 79.74 21.76
C LEU A 5 74.85 78.21 21.57
N ARG A 6 75.36 77.89 20.37
CA ARG A 6 75.71 76.59 19.77
C ARG A 6 77.16 76.18 20.08
N GLU A 7 77.53 74.98 19.59
CA GLU A 7 78.88 74.45 19.20
C GLU A 7 79.34 73.26 20.06
N GLN A 8 80.04 72.19 19.62
CA GLN A 8 80.57 71.69 18.32
C GLN A 8 81.10 70.21 18.54
N THR A 9 81.04 69.36 17.50
CA THR A 9 81.95 68.25 16.97
C THR A 9 83.14 67.66 17.80
N LYS A 10 83.78 66.48 17.62
CA LYS A 10 83.79 65.23 16.77
C LYS A 10 85.01 64.34 17.24
N TYR A 11 85.16 63.08 16.76
CA TYR A 11 86.39 62.21 16.60
C TYR A 11 86.57 60.91 17.44
N GLU A 12 86.04 59.79 16.90
CA GLU A 12 86.64 58.49 16.45
C GLU A 12 88.07 58.01 16.89
N PHE A 13 88.22 56.74 17.32
CA PHE A 13 89.01 55.63 16.70
C PHE A 13 89.29 54.39 17.61
N MET A 14 89.17 53.18 17.02
CA MET A 14 89.94 51.92 17.22
C MET A 14 89.49 50.78 18.21
N ASN A 15 89.26 49.57 17.66
CA ASN A 15 89.13 48.21 18.27
C ASN A 15 90.52 47.49 18.27
N PRO A 16 90.83 46.33 18.96
CA PRO A 16 90.16 44.99 18.89
C PRO A 16 90.36 44.07 20.17
N PRO A 17 90.39 42.70 20.13
CA PRO A 17 89.25 41.75 20.06
C PRO A 17 89.20 40.63 21.16
N SER A 18 88.10 39.84 21.09
CA SER A 18 87.88 38.43 21.51
C SER A 18 87.86 37.99 22.98
N GLU A 19 86.70 37.51 23.46
CA GLU A 19 86.55 36.20 24.13
C GLU A 19 85.08 35.75 24.10
N SER A 20 84.78 34.63 23.46
CA SER A 20 83.43 34.04 23.37
C SER A 20 83.25 32.95 24.44
N ALA A 21 82.25 33.13 25.29
CA ALA A 21 81.85 32.24 26.39
C ALA A 21 81.26 30.88 25.92
N PRO A 22 81.19 29.85 26.79
CA PRO A 22 80.92 28.46 26.41
C PRO A 22 79.43 28.18 26.13
N ILE A 23 79.19 27.20 25.25
CA ILE A 23 77.86 26.70 24.86
C ILE A 23 77.32 25.77 25.97
N GLU A 24 76.30 26.20 26.70
CA GLU A 24 75.43 25.30 27.47
C GLU A 24 74.41 24.65 26.52
N ALA A 25 74.45 23.32 26.43
CA ALA A 25 73.49 22.54 25.67
C ALA A 25 72.14 22.46 26.41
N THR A 26 71.12 23.12 25.88
CA THR A 26 69.72 22.87 26.24
C THR A 26 69.30 21.47 25.78
N PRO A 27 68.53 20.69 26.57
CA PRO A 27 68.12 19.36 26.16
C PRO A 27 67.17 19.47 24.96
N GLU A 28 67.55 18.90 23.82
CA GLU A 28 66.65 18.71 22.68
C GLU A 28 65.40 17.95 23.16
N SER A 29 64.26 18.65 23.26
CA SER A 29 62.98 17.95 23.18
C SER A 29 62.90 17.39 21.77
N ARG A 30 63.32 16.13 21.59
CA ARG A 30 63.10 15.39 20.34
C ARG A 30 61.61 15.40 20.08
N ASP A 31 61.18 16.32 19.22
CA ASP A 31 59.84 16.39 18.67
C ASP A 31 59.74 15.24 17.67
N ASN A 32 59.68 14.01 18.22
CA ASN A 32 59.66 12.78 17.47
C ASN A 32 58.44 12.84 16.56
N TRP A 33 58.64 12.67 15.26
CA TRP A 33 57.58 12.62 14.26
C TRP A 33 56.37 11.76 14.69
N TRP A 34 56.62 10.71 15.48
CA TRP A 34 55.63 9.88 16.14
C TRP A 34 54.66 10.59 17.10
N SER A 35 55.06 11.64 17.82
CA SER A 35 54.21 12.41 18.72
C SER A 35 53.25 13.33 17.96
N ARG A 36 53.73 13.95 16.87
CA ARG A 36 52.95 14.75 15.93
C ARG A 36 51.95 13.88 15.16
N LEU A 37 52.38 12.69 14.73
CA LEU A 37 51.51 11.71 14.08
C LEU A 37 50.40 11.22 15.04
N LYS A 38 50.72 10.92 16.29
CA LYS A 38 49.71 10.53 17.31
C LYS A 38 48.72 11.66 17.64
N LYS A 39 49.17 12.92 17.70
CA LYS A 39 48.29 14.10 17.90
C LYS A 39 47.37 14.36 16.71
N ALA A 40 47.82 14.10 15.48
CA ALA A 40 47.01 14.25 14.27
C ALA A 40 46.04 13.06 14.05
N LEU A 41 46.45 11.84 14.41
CA LEU A 41 45.64 10.62 14.27
C LEU A 41 44.61 10.45 15.40
N GLY A 42 44.82 11.05 16.57
CA GLY A 42 43.89 10.98 17.71
C GLY A 42 42.47 11.47 17.38
N PRO A 43 42.29 12.69 16.84
CA PRO A 43 40.99 13.19 16.42
C PRO A 43 40.34 12.33 15.32
N VAL A 44 41.15 11.84 14.37
CA VAL A 44 40.70 10.97 13.28
C VAL A 44 40.22 9.61 13.81
N ALA A 45 40.91 9.03 14.79
CA ALA A 45 40.51 7.80 15.44
C ALA A 45 39.21 7.97 16.25
N VAL A 46 39.04 9.10 16.95
CA VAL A 46 37.80 9.39 17.69
C VAL A 46 36.62 9.58 16.74
N VAL A 47 36.81 10.35 15.66
CA VAL A 47 35.80 10.51 14.60
C VAL A 47 35.47 9.16 13.95
N GLY A 48 36.49 8.34 13.66
CA GLY A 48 36.32 6.99 13.13
C GLY A 48 35.51 6.09 14.06
N VAL A 49 35.74 6.15 15.38
CA VAL A 49 34.99 5.36 16.38
C VAL A 49 33.55 5.86 16.53
N VAL A 50 33.30 7.18 16.47
CA VAL A 50 31.94 7.75 16.51
C VAL A 50 31.16 7.37 15.26
N ILE A 51 31.78 7.47 14.07
CA ILE A 51 31.21 7.02 12.80
C ILE A 51 30.92 5.52 12.86
N ALA A 52 31.88 4.70 13.30
CA ALA A 52 31.70 3.26 13.44
C ALA A 52 30.56 2.90 14.42
N LYS A 53 30.45 3.60 15.56
CA LYS A 53 29.34 3.41 16.52
C LYS A 53 28.00 3.87 15.95
N PHE A 54 27.97 4.92 15.14
CA PHE A 54 26.76 5.39 14.46
C PHE A 54 26.29 4.38 13.41
N PHE A 55 27.17 3.91 12.52
CA PHE A 55 26.86 2.85 11.55
C PHE A 55 26.54 1.51 12.23
N ALA A 56 27.15 1.20 13.37
CA ALA A 56 26.82 0.04 14.18
C ALA A 56 25.46 0.14 14.88
N LYS A 57 24.92 1.34 15.12
CA LYS A 57 23.51 1.53 15.52
C LYS A 57 22.58 1.52 14.31
N LEU A 58 23.01 2.06 13.17
CA LEU A 58 22.23 2.11 11.94
C LEU A 58 21.92 0.69 11.40
N LYS A 59 22.85 -0.26 11.52
CA LYS A 59 22.59 -1.67 11.15
C LYS A 59 21.45 -2.30 11.95
N PHE A 60 21.18 -1.87 13.19
CA PHE A 60 20.03 -2.37 13.97
C PHE A 60 18.68 -1.85 13.46
N PHE A 61 18.65 -0.77 12.67
CA PHE A 61 17.44 -0.28 11.99
C PHE A 61 17.36 -0.78 10.54
N ILE A 62 18.50 -0.84 9.84
CA ILE A 62 18.58 -1.32 8.46
C ILE A 62 18.33 -2.81 8.37
N LEU A 63 18.88 -3.66 9.27
CA LEU A 63 18.71 -5.11 9.17
C LEU A 63 17.25 -5.59 9.34
N PRO A 64 16.46 -5.05 10.31
CA PRO A 64 15.02 -5.28 10.33
C PRO A 64 14.37 -4.73 9.06
N ALA A 65 14.65 -3.48 8.67
CA ALA A 65 14.05 -2.90 7.46
C ALA A 65 14.34 -3.72 6.20
N LEU A 66 15.55 -4.28 6.03
CA LEU A 66 15.94 -5.13 4.90
C LEU A 66 15.30 -6.53 4.97
N LYS A 67 15.10 -7.09 6.17
CA LYS A 67 14.35 -8.35 6.37
C LYS A 67 12.84 -8.16 6.17
N PHE A 68 12.31 -6.99 6.51
CA PHE A 68 10.93 -6.58 6.27
C PHE A 68 10.73 -6.06 4.85
N LEU A 69 11.79 -5.66 4.13
CA LEU A 69 11.74 -5.17 2.75
C LEU A 69 11.07 -6.16 1.79
N PRO A 70 11.38 -7.47 1.77
CA PRO A 70 10.64 -8.43 0.93
C PRO A 70 9.21 -8.71 1.41
N LEU A 71 8.84 -8.40 2.66
CA LEU A 71 7.46 -8.50 3.16
C LEU A 71 6.65 -7.25 2.81
N LEU A 72 7.25 -6.07 2.98
CA LEU A 72 6.78 -4.79 2.48
C LEU A 72 6.61 -4.88 0.97
N LEU A 73 7.64 -5.25 0.19
CA LEU A 73 7.56 -5.35 -1.28
C LEU A 73 6.48 -6.30 -1.80
N LYS A 74 6.08 -7.35 -1.06
CA LYS A 74 5.07 -8.31 -1.54
C LYS A 74 3.64 -7.76 -1.50
N SER A 75 3.20 -7.27 -0.34
CA SER A 75 1.81 -6.83 -0.11
C SER A 75 1.71 -5.34 0.22
N GLY A 76 2.57 -4.85 1.12
CA GLY A 76 2.57 -3.43 1.50
C GLY A 76 3.02 -2.49 0.37
N GLY A 77 3.94 -2.92 -0.48
CA GLY A 77 4.54 -2.14 -1.56
C GLY A 77 3.59 -2.02 -2.74
N THR A 78 2.87 -3.10 -3.05
CA THR A 78 1.80 -3.09 -4.05
C THR A 78 0.63 -2.22 -3.58
N MET A 79 0.30 -2.27 -2.28
CA MET A 79 -0.69 -1.37 -1.67
C MET A 79 -0.25 0.11 -1.71
N LEU A 80 1.01 0.42 -1.35
CA LEU A 80 1.55 1.78 -1.39
C LEU A 80 1.61 2.32 -2.83
N LEU A 81 1.99 1.48 -3.79
CA LEU A 81 1.94 1.82 -5.22
C LEU A 81 0.50 2.17 -5.64
N MET A 82 -0.49 1.39 -5.21
CA MET A 82 -1.89 1.65 -5.51
C MET A 82 -2.39 2.95 -4.87
N ILE A 83 -2.03 3.21 -3.61
CA ILE A 83 -2.31 4.50 -2.94
C ILE A 83 -1.67 5.64 -3.72
N TRP A 84 -0.41 5.50 -4.15
CA TRP A 84 0.29 6.53 -4.91
C TRP A 84 -0.40 6.83 -6.25
N VAL A 85 -0.72 5.80 -7.04
CA VAL A 85 -1.45 5.96 -8.31
C VAL A 85 -2.78 6.66 -8.09
N TYR A 86 -3.60 6.20 -7.14
CA TYR A 86 -4.90 6.82 -6.87
C TYR A 86 -4.81 8.20 -6.25
N THR A 87 -3.73 8.51 -5.52
CA THR A 87 -3.48 9.86 -4.99
C THR A 87 -3.29 10.85 -6.13
N MET A 88 -2.60 10.45 -7.21
CA MET A 88 -2.43 11.31 -8.39
C MET A 88 -3.74 11.54 -9.16
N MET A 89 -4.72 10.65 -9.00
CA MET A 89 -6.00 10.73 -9.73
C MET A 89 -7.10 11.44 -8.93
N TRP A 90 -7.20 11.14 -7.64
CA TRP A 90 -8.34 11.51 -6.78
C TRP A 90 -7.92 12.13 -5.45
N GLY A 91 -6.64 12.44 -5.26
CA GLY A 91 -6.13 12.97 -4.00
C GLY A 91 -5.95 11.91 -2.90
N TRP A 92 -5.07 12.22 -1.94
CA TRP A 92 -4.57 11.23 -0.99
C TRP A 92 -5.65 10.76 0.01
N LYS A 93 -6.56 11.65 0.42
CA LYS A 93 -7.63 11.33 1.39
C LYS A 93 -8.53 10.22 0.82
N PHE A 94 -8.97 10.37 -0.42
CA PHE A 94 -9.83 9.40 -1.09
C PHE A 94 -9.06 8.12 -1.41
N ALA A 95 -7.83 8.25 -1.93
CA ALA A 95 -6.98 7.10 -2.26
C ALA A 95 -6.77 6.17 -1.05
N VAL A 96 -6.41 6.73 0.10
CA VAL A 96 -6.23 5.97 1.34
C VAL A 96 -7.53 5.30 1.76
N GLY A 97 -8.65 6.04 1.79
CA GLY A 97 -9.95 5.46 2.14
C GLY A 97 -10.38 4.33 1.20
N PHE A 98 -10.19 4.50 -0.10
CA PHE A 98 -10.52 3.52 -1.12
C PHE A 98 -9.68 2.24 -0.99
N VAL A 99 -8.37 2.38 -0.81
CA VAL A 99 -7.46 1.24 -0.57
C VAL A 99 -7.82 0.52 0.73
N MET A 100 -8.20 1.25 1.78
CA MET A 100 -8.66 0.64 3.04
C MET A 100 -9.97 -0.14 2.85
N LEU A 101 -10.90 0.33 2.04
CA LEU A 101 -12.12 -0.42 1.70
C LEU A 101 -11.79 -1.73 0.96
N LEU A 102 -10.86 -1.69 0.01
CA LEU A 102 -10.36 -2.90 -0.68
C LEU A 102 -9.69 -3.86 0.31
N LEU A 103 -8.86 -3.34 1.23
CA LEU A 103 -8.23 -4.16 2.26
C LEU A 103 -9.26 -4.81 3.19
N ILE A 104 -10.29 -4.07 3.62
CA ILE A 104 -11.39 -4.59 4.44
C ILE A 104 -12.13 -5.71 3.70
N HIS A 105 -12.39 -5.53 2.40
CA HIS A 105 -12.97 -6.56 1.55
C HIS A 105 -12.09 -7.82 1.50
N GLU A 106 -10.79 -7.69 1.19
CA GLU A 106 -9.87 -8.85 1.19
C GLU A 106 -9.78 -9.54 2.56
N CYS A 107 -9.79 -8.77 3.65
CA CYS A 107 -9.83 -9.31 5.00
C CYS A 107 -11.05 -10.22 5.22
N GLY A 108 -12.18 -9.94 4.59
CA GLY A 108 -13.39 -10.77 4.65
C GLY A 108 -13.15 -12.17 4.09
N HIS A 109 -12.55 -12.26 2.90
CA HIS A 109 -12.11 -13.53 2.33
C HIS A 109 -11.08 -14.24 3.21
N LEU A 110 -10.08 -13.51 3.72
CA LEU A 110 -9.03 -14.08 4.57
C LEU A 110 -9.59 -14.69 5.85
N ILE A 111 -10.52 -14.00 6.51
CA ILE A 111 -11.16 -14.48 7.74
C ILE A 111 -11.91 -15.78 7.47
N VAL A 112 -12.71 -15.82 6.40
CA VAL A 112 -13.49 -17.03 6.09
C VAL A 112 -12.58 -18.18 5.64
N ALA A 113 -11.57 -17.91 4.80
CA ALA A 113 -10.63 -18.93 4.35
C ALA A 113 -9.83 -19.53 5.52
N LYS A 114 -9.38 -18.71 6.47
CA LYS A 114 -8.71 -19.18 7.70
C LYS A 114 -9.64 -20.02 8.58
N LYS A 115 -10.93 -19.66 8.68
CA LYS A 115 -11.93 -20.46 9.41
C LYS A 115 -12.11 -21.86 8.80
N PHE A 116 -11.96 -21.99 7.47
CA PHE A 116 -11.95 -23.28 6.79
C PHE A 116 -10.58 -23.99 6.80
N GLY A 117 -9.57 -23.42 7.46
CA GLY A 117 -8.24 -24.00 7.54
C GLY A 117 -7.46 -23.95 6.23
N LEU A 118 -7.84 -23.08 5.28
CA LEU A 118 -7.11 -22.92 4.02
C LEU A 118 -5.83 -22.10 4.24
N LYS A 119 -4.72 -22.55 3.66
CA LYS A 119 -3.49 -21.73 3.62
C LYS A 119 -3.66 -20.56 2.65
N VAL A 120 -3.69 -19.36 3.22
CA VAL A 120 -3.79 -18.09 2.48
C VAL A 120 -2.47 -17.32 2.50
N GLY A 121 -2.15 -16.70 1.37
CA GLY A 121 -1.08 -15.73 1.23
C GLY A 121 -1.50 -14.33 1.67
N ALA A 122 -0.58 -13.38 1.52
CA ALA A 122 -0.89 -11.97 1.71
C ALA A 122 -1.70 -11.43 0.52
N PRO A 123 -2.59 -10.44 0.73
CA PRO A 123 -3.30 -9.78 -0.36
C PRO A 123 -2.33 -9.01 -1.25
N VAL A 124 -2.55 -9.05 -2.56
CA VAL A 124 -1.79 -8.30 -3.57
C VAL A 124 -2.72 -7.25 -4.16
N PHE A 125 -2.23 -6.01 -4.25
CA PHE A 125 -3.00 -4.87 -4.75
C PHE A 125 -2.49 -4.47 -6.13
N ILE A 126 -3.36 -4.47 -7.13
CA ILE A 126 -3.01 -4.08 -8.49
C ILE A 126 -3.87 -2.87 -8.86
N PRO A 127 -3.24 -1.71 -9.16
CA PRO A 127 -3.97 -0.53 -9.61
C PRO A 127 -4.92 -0.86 -10.76
N PHE A 128 -6.12 -0.30 -10.70
CA PHE A 128 -7.22 -0.49 -11.67
C PHE A 128 -7.86 -1.88 -11.72
N MET A 129 -7.18 -2.94 -11.28
CA MET A 129 -7.72 -4.29 -11.25
C MET A 129 -8.34 -4.65 -9.89
N GLY A 130 -7.84 -4.06 -8.79
CA GLY A 130 -8.32 -4.32 -7.43
C GLY A 130 -7.30 -5.08 -6.59
N ALA A 131 -7.78 -5.84 -5.62
CA ALA A 131 -6.95 -6.67 -4.77
C ALA A 131 -7.37 -8.14 -4.91
N PHE A 132 -6.47 -9.05 -4.58
CA PHE A 132 -6.80 -10.46 -4.43
C PHE A 132 -5.85 -11.16 -3.47
N ILE A 133 -6.33 -12.21 -2.83
CA ILE A 133 -5.51 -13.09 -2.00
C ILE A 133 -4.91 -14.21 -2.84
N ALA A 134 -3.59 -14.38 -2.74
CA ALA A 134 -2.94 -15.56 -3.23
C ALA A 134 -3.32 -16.79 -2.38
N LEU A 135 -4.32 -17.57 -2.81
CA LEU A 135 -4.63 -18.86 -2.20
C LEU A 135 -3.50 -19.86 -2.51
N LYS A 136 -2.91 -20.44 -1.45
CA LYS A 136 -1.89 -21.50 -1.60
C LYS A 136 -2.53 -22.88 -1.68
N GLU A 137 -3.76 -23.01 -1.20
CA GLU A 137 -4.57 -24.21 -1.26
C GLU A 137 -5.92 -23.86 -1.90
N ALA A 138 -6.30 -24.63 -2.92
CA ALA A 138 -7.60 -24.46 -3.56
C ALA A 138 -8.73 -24.89 -2.60
N PRO A 139 -9.91 -24.25 -2.68
CA PRO A 139 -11.10 -24.73 -1.97
C PRO A 139 -11.37 -26.20 -2.27
N ARG A 140 -11.93 -26.93 -1.31
CA ARG A 140 -12.15 -28.38 -1.42
C ARG A 140 -13.50 -28.75 -2.04
N ASN A 141 -14.47 -27.83 -2.01
CA ASN A 141 -15.80 -27.98 -2.57
C ASN A 141 -16.43 -26.62 -2.87
N ALA A 142 -17.51 -26.62 -3.66
CA ALA A 142 -18.22 -25.42 -4.07
C ALA A 142 -18.84 -24.64 -2.91
N TRP A 143 -19.29 -25.32 -1.84
CA TRP A 143 -19.79 -24.64 -0.65
C TRP A 143 -18.71 -23.79 0.02
N MET A 144 -17.51 -24.34 0.21
CA MET A 144 -16.37 -23.63 0.77
C MET A 144 -15.92 -22.49 -0.15
N GLU A 145 -15.87 -22.73 -1.46
CA GLU A 145 -15.55 -21.68 -2.44
C GLU A 145 -16.54 -20.51 -2.35
N ALA A 146 -17.83 -20.80 -2.25
CA ALA A 146 -18.87 -19.79 -2.12
C ALA A 146 -18.84 -19.06 -0.77
N CYS A 147 -18.58 -19.76 0.33
CA CYS A 147 -18.43 -19.14 1.65
C CYS A 147 -17.23 -18.19 1.68
N VAL A 148 -16.08 -18.60 1.13
CA VAL A 148 -14.92 -17.70 1.00
C VAL A 148 -15.28 -16.53 0.09
N GLY A 149 -15.92 -16.78 -1.05
CA GLY A 149 -16.34 -15.74 -2.01
C GLY A 149 -17.27 -14.70 -1.40
N ILE A 150 -18.27 -15.07 -0.59
CA ILE A 150 -19.18 -14.09 0.01
C ILE A 150 -18.56 -13.31 1.17
N GLY A 151 -17.50 -13.84 1.79
CA GLY A 151 -16.83 -13.22 2.93
C GLY A 151 -16.32 -11.80 2.65
N GLY A 152 -15.76 -11.57 1.45
CA GLY A 152 -15.24 -10.26 1.06
C GLY A 152 -16.33 -9.21 0.88
N PRO A 153 -17.33 -9.46 0.01
CA PRO A 153 -18.49 -8.60 -0.15
C PRO A 153 -19.21 -8.28 1.18
N MET A 154 -19.36 -9.26 2.09
CA MET A 154 -19.98 -9.01 3.39
C MET A 154 -19.17 -8.03 4.24
N LEU A 155 -17.87 -8.26 4.42
CA LEU A 155 -17.04 -7.39 5.25
C LEU A 155 -16.81 -6.03 4.60
N GLY A 156 -16.65 -6.00 3.28
CA GLY A 156 -16.56 -4.76 2.50
C GLY A 156 -17.85 -3.94 2.59
N SER A 157 -19.02 -4.57 2.64
CA SER A 157 -20.30 -3.86 2.82
C SER A 157 -20.40 -3.20 4.19
N ILE A 158 -19.88 -3.85 5.23
CA ILE A 158 -19.76 -3.25 6.57
C ILE A 158 -18.82 -2.05 6.54
N GLY A 159 -17.69 -2.15 5.84
CA GLY A 159 -16.78 -1.02 5.64
C GLY A 159 -17.45 0.17 4.92
N ALA A 160 -18.21 -0.10 3.85
CA ALA A 160 -18.96 0.91 3.13
C ALA A 160 -20.04 1.57 4.01
N LEU A 161 -20.77 0.77 4.81
CA LEU A 161 -21.74 1.28 5.78
C LEU A 161 -21.09 2.14 6.86
N ALA A 162 -19.92 1.76 7.35
CA ALA A 162 -19.16 2.57 8.29
C ALA A 162 -18.78 3.92 7.69
N CYS A 163 -18.32 3.96 6.43
CA CYS A 163 -18.10 5.21 5.72
C CYS A 163 -19.39 6.03 5.61
N ASN A 164 -20.51 5.43 5.21
CA ASN A 164 -21.78 6.18 5.09
C ASN A 164 -22.19 6.80 6.42
N SER A 165 -22.13 6.02 7.49
CA SER A 165 -22.47 6.45 8.85
C SER A 165 -21.56 7.59 9.31
N ILE A 166 -20.24 7.50 9.08
CA ILE A 166 -19.32 8.58 9.41
C ILE A 166 -19.65 9.85 8.60
N GLY A 167 -20.02 9.70 7.32
CA GLY A 167 -20.51 10.81 6.50
C GLY A 167 -21.73 11.47 7.13
N GLU A 168 -22.72 10.70 7.55
CA GLU A 168 -23.94 11.20 8.21
C GLU A 168 -23.66 11.91 9.55
N PHE A 169 -22.66 11.46 10.32
CA PHE A 169 -22.32 12.08 11.61
C PHE A 169 -21.42 13.32 11.49
N THR A 170 -20.62 13.41 10.43
CA THR A 170 -19.58 14.44 10.30
C THR A 170 -19.88 15.48 9.22
N ASP A 171 -20.85 15.21 8.35
CA ASP A 171 -21.20 16.04 7.20
C ASP A 171 -20.03 16.26 6.23
N ILE A 172 -19.07 15.32 6.19
CA ILE A 172 -17.91 15.39 5.30
C ILE A 172 -18.18 14.58 4.01
N PRO A 173 -18.27 15.23 2.83
CA PRO A 173 -18.70 14.59 1.58
C PRO A 173 -17.86 13.38 1.12
N ILE A 174 -16.57 13.36 1.48
CA ILE A 174 -15.66 12.29 1.07
C ILE A 174 -16.10 10.92 1.59
N PHE A 175 -16.74 10.86 2.76
CA PHE A 175 -17.19 9.59 3.33
C PHE A 175 -18.38 9.02 2.57
N PHE A 176 -19.29 9.85 2.06
CA PHE A 176 -20.36 9.40 1.16
C PHE A 176 -19.79 8.92 -0.18
N ALA A 177 -18.75 9.59 -0.71
CA ALA A 177 -18.05 9.12 -1.91
C ALA A 177 -17.40 7.75 -1.67
N LEU A 178 -16.69 7.58 -0.55
CA LEU A 178 -16.10 6.30 -0.15
C LEU A 178 -17.16 5.21 0.07
N ALA A 179 -18.29 5.54 0.70
CA ALA A 179 -19.41 4.63 0.88
C ALA A 179 -19.96 4.17 -0.47
N TRP A 180 -20.24 5.10 -1.37
CA TRP A 180 -20.72 4.81 -2.73
C TRP A 180 -19.77 3.87 -3.47
N PHE A 181 -18.47 4.19 -3.48
CA PHE A 181 -17.46 3.34 -4.11
C PHE A 181 -17.34 1.98 -3.42
N GLY A 182 -17.45 1.93 -2.09
CA GLY A 182 -17.48 0.69 -1.34
C GLY A 182 -18.66 -0.19 -1.75
N TYR A 183 -19.87 0.36 -1.80
CA TYR A 183 -21.05 -0.37 -2.24
C TYR A 183 -20.92 -0.85 -3.69
N PHE A 184 -20.46 0.03 -4.58
CA PHE A 184 -20.20 -0.30 -5.98
C PHE A 184 -19.17 -1.43 -6.12
N LEU A 185 -18.03 -1.37 -5.43
CA LEU A 185 -16.98 -2.39 -5.48
C LEU A 185 -17.49 -3.76 -5.05
N ASN A 186 -18.25 -3.81 -3.95
CA ASN A 186 -18.82 -5.07 -3.46
C ASN A 186 -19.88 -5.61 -4.44
N LEU A 187 -20.73 -4.74 -4.99
CA LEU A 187 -21.74 -5.14 -5.97
C LEU A 187 -21.11 -5.63 -7.28
N PHE A 188 -20.07 -4.93 -7.74
CA PHE A 188 -19.28 -5.32 -8.90
C PHE A 188 -18.64 -6.70 -8.69
N ASN A 189 -18.03 -6.93 -7.53
CA ASN A 189 -17.47 -8.24 -7.18
C ASN A 189 -18.53 -9.33 -7.07
N LEU A 190 -19.78 -9.02 -6.74
CA LEU A 190 -20.89 -9.98 -6.78
C LEU A 190 -21.37 -10.29 -8.20
N THR A 191 -20.82 -9.70 -9.26
CA THR A 191 -21.17 -10.09 -10.63
C THR A 191 -20.81 -11.56 -10.86
N PRO A 192 -21.71 -12.41 -11.41
CA PRO A 192 -21.51 -13.85 -11.51
C PRO A 192 -20.57 -14.22 -12.68
N VAL A 193 -19.32 -13.75 -12.65
CA VAL A 193 -18.36 -13.90 -13.75
C VAL A 193 -16.97 -14.28 -13.26
N GLY A 194 -16.42 -15.32 -13.88
CA GLY A 194 -14.97 -15.54 -13.93
C GLY A 194 -14.29 -15.54 -12.57
N MET A 195 -13.34 -14.62 -12.42
CA MET A 195 -12.49 -14.45 -11.23
C MET A 195 -13.12 -13.64 -10.09
N LEU A 196 -14.25 -12.97 -10.34
CA LEU A 196 -14.94 -12.17 -9.33
C LEU A 196 -15.61 -13.08 -8.29
N ASP A 197 -15.94 -12.52 -7.14
CA ASP A 197 -16.53 -13.26 -6.03
C ASP A 197 -17.88 -13.88 -6.37
N GLY A 198 -18.72 -13.17 -7.11
CA GLY A 198 -19.99 -13.68 -7.62
C GLY A 198 -19.77 -14.93 -8.46
N GLY A 199 -18.71 -14.96 -9.28
CA GLY A 199 -18.30 -16.15 -10.02
C GLY A 199 -18.01 -17.35 -9.12
N ARG A 200 -17.37 -17.12 -7.97
CA ARG A 200 -17.09 -18.15 -6.95
C ARG A 200 -18.36 -18.55 -6.18
N ILE A 201 -19.21 -17.60 -5.83
CA ILE A 201 -20.45 -17.83 -5.07
C ILE A 201 -21.44 -18.67 -5.87
N VAL A 202 -21.64 -18.35 -7.15
CA VAL A 202 -22.60 -19.08 -7.99
C VAL A 202 -22.19 -20.54 -8.28
N THR A 203 -20.96 -20.96 -7.94
CA THR A 203 -20.60 -22.38 -7.97
C THR A 203 -21.48 -23.23 -7.05
N ALA A 204 -21.92 -22.66 -5.90
CA ALA A 204 -22.80 -23.32 -4.95
C ALA A 204 -24.30 -23.12 -5.25
N LEU A 205 -24.67 -22.04 -5.95
CA LEU A 205 -26.05 -21.78 -6.36
C LEU A 205 -26.39 -22.57 -7.64
N SER A 206 -25.81 -22.13 -8.75
CA SER A 206 -25.96 -22.70 -10.08
C SER A 206 -24.90 -22.10 -11.00
N ARG A 207 -24.04 -22.96 -11.56
CA ARG A 207 -22.99 -22.52 -12.48
C ARG A 207 -23.53 -21.94 -13.80
N TRP A 208 -24.80 -22.22 -14.13
CA TRP A 208 -25.46 -21.60 -15.28
C TRP A 208 -25.60 -20.09 -15.14
N LEU A 209 -25.52 -19.54 -13.92
CA LEU A 209 -25.48 -18.10 -13.68
C LEU A 209 -24.22 -17.43 -14.25
N TRP A 210 -23.17 -18.19 -14.61
CA TRP A 210 -22.04 -17.64 -15.34
C TRP A 210 -22.40 -17.15 -16.74
N LEU A 211 -23.40 -17.74 -17.42
CA LEU A 211 -23.82 -17.31 -18.74
C LEU A 211 -24.43 -15.90 -18.77
N PRO A 212 -25.45 -15.57 -17.95
CA PRO A 212 -25.98 -14.21 -17.92
C PRO A 212 -24.92 -13.21 -17.44
N GLY A 213 -24.09 -13.58 -16.45
CA GLY A 213 -22.96 -12.74 -16.04
C GLY A 213 -22.01 -12.43 -17.21
N PHE A 214 -21.62 -13.47 -17.95
CA PHE A 214 -20.73 -13.34 -19.10
C PHE A 214 -21.35 -12.49 -20.22
N ALA A 215 -22.65 -12.66 -20.49
CA ALA A 215 -23.38 -11.84 -21.45
C ALA A 215 -23.42 -10.36 -21.05
N VAL A 216 -23.67 -10.06 -19.77
CA VAL A 216 -23.60 -8.69 -19.23
C VAL A 216 -22.20 -8.11 -19.39
N LEU A 217 -21.15 -8.90 -19.09
CA LEU A 217 -19.78 -8.43 -19.22
C LEU A 217 -19.39 -8.16 -20.69
N LEU A 218 -19.82 -9.01 -21.63
CA LEU A 218 -19.63 -8.79 -23.07
C LEU A 218 -20.33 -7.52 -23.54
N TRP A 219 -21.59 -7.33 -23.15
CA TRP A 219 -22.34 -6.11 -23.47
C TRP A 219 -21.64 -4.87 -22.90
N PHE A 220 -21.17 -4.93 -21.64
CA PHE A 220 -20.46 -3.84 -20.99
C PHE A 220 -19.14 -3.52 -21.70
N GLY A 221 -18.36 -4.53 -22.06
CA GLY A 221 -17.09 -4.37 -22.79
C GLY A 221 -17.27 -3.83 -24.22
N TRP A 222 -18.38 -4.16 -24.88
CA TRP A 222 -18.74 -3.59 -26.17
C TRP A 222 -19.17 -2.14 -26.05
N LYS A 223 -20.02 -1.82 -25.07
CA LYS A 223 -20.56 -0.47 -24.86
C LYS A 223 -19.51 0.52 -24.35
N TYR A 224 -18.60 0.06 -23.49
CA TYR A 224 -17.53 0.84 -22.87
C TYR A 224 -16.19 0.12 -23.05
N PRO A 225 -15.57 0.20 -24.24
CA PRO A 225 -14.33 -0.49 -24.53
C PRO A 225 -13.23 -0.13 -23.53
N ASN A 226 -12.87 -1.09 -22.70
CA ASN A 226 -11.83 -0.96 -21.69
C ASN A 226 -10.99 -2.23 -21.67
N PHE A 227 -9.66 -2.07 -21.67
CA PHE A 227 -8.71 -3.17 -21.66
C PHE A 227 -8.97 -4.18 -20.52
N ILE A 228 -9.30 -3.70 -19.31
CA ILE A 228 -9.56 -4.54 -18.14
C ILE A 228 -10.82 -5.37 -18.32
N VAL A 229 -11.86 -4.80 -18.93
CA VAL A 229 -13.12 -5.53 -19.19
C VAL A 229 -12.88 -6.68 -20.17
N TRP A 230 -12.14 -6.45 -21.25
CA TRP A 230 -11.78 -7.51 -22.19
C TRP A 230 -10.88 -8.57 -21.56
N LEU A 231 -9.95 -8.19 -20.68
CA LEU A 231 -9.17 -9.13 -19.89
C LEU A 231 -10.07 -10.02 -19.01
N MET A 232 -11.07 -9.44 -18.34
CA MET A 232 -12.05 -10.20 -17.55
C MET A 232 -12.89 -11.15 -18.41
N VAL A 233 -13.32 -10.72 -19.61
CA VAL A 233 -14.03 -11.58 -20.57
C VAL A 233 -13.17 -12.79 -20.90
N ILE A 234 -11.92 -12.59 -21.33
CA ILE A 234 -10.99 -13.66 -21.70
C ILE A 234 -10.77 -14.62 -20.51
N ALA A 235 -10.51 -14.07 -19.32
CA ALA A 235 -10.27 -14.85 -18.12
C ALA A 235 -11.49 -15.66 -17.65
N SER A 236 -12.71 -15.27 -18.03
CA SER A 236 -13.94 -15.99 -17.70
C SER A 236 -14.28 -17.14 -18.66
N LEU A 237 -13.70 -17.15 -19.87
CA LEU A 237 -13.96 -18.19 -20.89
C LEU A 237 -13.77 -19.62 -20.39
N PRO A 238 -12.71 -19.97 -19.63
CA PRO A 238 -12.53 -21.35 -19.14
C PRO A 238 -13.70 -21.83 -18.28
N ARG A 239 -14.26 -20.96 -17.43
CA ARG A 239 -15.43 -21.28 -16.60
C ARG A 239 -16.68 -21.48 -17.44
N VAL A 240 -16.92 -20.62 -18.42
CA VAL A 240 -18.06 -20.76 -19.34
C VAL A 240 -17.94 -22.04 -20.18
N TYR A 241 -16.76 -22.31 -20.75
CA TYR A 241 -16.50 -23.53 -21.51
C TYR A 241 -16.71 -24.80 -20.67
N SER A 242 -16.32 -24.76 -19.38
CA SER A 242 -16.51 -25.90 -18.46
C SER A 242 -17.97 -26.31 -18.24
N LEU A 243 -18.94 -25.45 -18.58
CA LEU A 243 -20.36 -25.78 -18.51
C LEU A 243 -20.78 -26.83 -19.53
N PHE A 244 -20.16 -26.82 -20.72
CA PHE A 244 -20.53 -27.65 -21.86
C PHE A 244 -19.72 -28.95 -21.93
N ARG A 245 -18.66 -29.10 -21.12
CA ARG A 245 -17.85 -30.32 -21.04
C ARG A 245 -18.48 -31.36 -20.12
N LYS A 246 -18.35 -32.65 -20.46
CA LYS A 246 -18.66 -33.76 -19.54
C LYS A 246 -17.73 -33.69 -18.32
N ARG A 247 -18.31 -33.78 -17.12
CA ARG A 247 -17.58 -33.71 -15.84
C ARG A 247 -17.09 -35.08 -15.39
N THR A 248 -15.89 -35.10 -14.82
CA THR A 248 -15.38 -36.24 -14.06
C THR A 248 -16.16 -36.41 -12.76
N GLU A 249 -16.07 -37.59 -12.15
CA GLU A 249 -16.73 -37.85 -10.86
C GLU A 249 -16.15 -36.99 -9.72
N GLU A 250 -14.87 -36.62 -9.79
CA GLU A 250 -14.26 -35.66 -8.86
C GLU A 250 -14.86 -34.26 -8.99
N GLU A 251 -15.05 -33.78 -10.22
CA GLU A 251 -15.69 -32.49 -10.47
C GLU A 251 -17.15 -32.50 -10.01
N ARG A 252 -17.87 -33.62 -10.14
CA ARG A 252 -19.24 -33.75 -9.64
C ARG A 252 -19.28 -33.62 -8.12
N ARG A 253 -18.44 -34.38 -7.41
CA ARG A 253 -18.31 -34.30 -5.95
C ARG A 253 -17.92 -32.91 -5.47
N TYR A 254 -17.08 -32.19 -6.22
CA TYR A 254 -16.74 -30.81 -5.90
C TYR A 254 -17.97 -29.88 -5.88
N TYR A 255 -18.91 -30.05 -6.82
CA TYR A 255 -20.11 -29.22 -6.93
C TYR A 255 -21.32 -29.73 -6.14
N GLU A 256 -21.15 -30.78 -5.34
CA GLU A 256 -22.20 -31.26 -4.44
C GLU A 256 -22.40 -30.28 -3.29
N VAL A 257 -23.62 -29.74 -3.21
CA VAL A 257 -24.05 -28.79 -2.19
C VAL A 257 -25.44 -29.20 -1.75
N THR A 258 -25.66 -29.27 -0.43
CA THR A 258 -26.95 -29.64 0.14
C THR A 258 -28.02 -28.59 -0.20
N PRO A 259 -29.31 -28.97 -0.28
CA PRO A 259 -30.38 -28.00 -0.51
C PRO A 259 -30.39 -26.84 0.50
N ALA A 260 -30.14 -27.14 1.78
CA ALA A 260 -30.06 -26.14 2.83
C ALA A 260 -28.93 -25.13 2.58
N GLN A 261 -27.72 -25.61 2.26
CA GLN A 261 -26.58 -24.75 1.91
C GLN A 261 -26.88 -23.87 0.70
N ARG A 262 -27.50 -24.44 -0.34
CA ARG A 262 -27.88 -23.68 -1.55
C ARG A 262 -28.85 -22.56 -1.20
N TRP A 263 -29.89 -22.84 -0.41
CA TRP A 263 -30.85 -21.81 0.02
C TRP A 263 -30.21 -20.73 0.88
N THR A 264 -29.39 -21.11 1.85
CA THR A 264 -28.64 -20.16 2.69
C THR A 264 -27.79 -19.22 1.83
N MET A 265 -27.02 -19.77 0.88
CA MET A 265 -26.18 -18.95 0.02
C MET A 265 -26.99 -18.07 -0.93
N SER A 266 -28.10 -18.57 -1.47
CA SER A 266 -29.01 -17.77 -2.31
C SER A 266 -29.56 -16.56 -1.55
N ILE A 267 -30.06 -16.78 -0.33
CA ILE A 267 -30.59 -15.69 0.52
C ILE A 267 -29.50 -14.67 0.82
N LEU A 268 -28.30 -15.13 1.22
CA LEU A 268 -27.19 -14.22 1.50
C LEU A 268 -26.75 -13.45 0.26
N TYR A 269 -26.64 -14.11 -0.89
CA TYR A 269 -26.16 -13.50 -2.12
C TYR A 269 -27.14 -12.46 -2.66
N PHE A 270 -28.41 -12.83 -2.86
CA PHE A 270 -29.42 -11.89 -3.37
C PHE A 270 -29.81 -10.83 -2.35
N GLY A 271 -29.84 -11.18 -1.05
CA GLY A 271 -30.06 -10.23 0.03
C GLY A 271 -28.95 -9.18 0.10
N LEU A 272 -27.69 -9.60 -0.03
CA LEU A 272 -26.55 -8.68 -0.04
C LEU A 272 -26.59 -7.76 -1.26
N ILE A 273 -26.93 -8.27 -2.45
CA ILE A 273 -27.14 -7.44 -3.65
C ILE A 273 -28.19 -6.36 -3.39
N ALA A 274 -29.34 -6.73 -2.81
CA ALA A 274 -30.40 -5.76 -2.51
C ALA A 274 -29.95 -4.68 -1.51
N VAL A 275 -29.26 -5.08 -0.43
CA VAL A 275 -28.69 -4.15 0.57
C VAL A 275 -27.67 -3.21 -0.06
N LEU A 276 -26.79 -3.72 -0.92
CA LEU A 276 -25.78 -2.93 -1.61
C LEU A 276 -26.38 -1.91 -2.58
N ILE A 277 -27.38 -2.31 -3.36
CA ILE A 277 -28.10 -1.40 -4.25
C ILE A 277 -28.78 -0.29 -3.45
N PHE A 278 -29.42 -0.65 -2.33
CA PHE A 278 -30.04 0.33 -1.44
C PHE A 278 -29.02 1.29 -0.82
N GLY A 279 -27.92 0.77 -0.28
CA GLY A 279 -26.84 1.60 0.28
C GLY A 279 -26.21 2.54 -0.75
N MET A 280 -25.98 2.05 -1.98
CA MET A 280 -25.48 2.87 -3.08
C MET A 280 -26.47 3.98 -3.45
N HIS A 281 -27.77 3.71 -3.41
CA HIS A 281 -28.80 4.72 -3.63
C HIS A 281 -28.79 5.79 -2.53
N LEU A 282 -28.68 5.40 -1.25
CA LEU A 282 -28.55 6.34 -0.13
C LEU A 282 -27.32 7.24 -0.29
N ALA A 283 -26.14 6.65 -0.50
CA ALA A 283 -24.91 7.41 -0.68
C ALA A 283 -24.98 8.37 -1.90
N THR A 284 -25.68 7.97 -2.96
CA THR A 284 -25.92 8.85 -4.13
C THR A 284 -26.79 10.05 -3.76
N ARG A 285 -27.88 9.81 -3.02
CA ARG A 285 -28.77 10.88 -2.56
C ARG A 285 -28.02 11.85 -1.66
N ASP A 286 -27.21 11.34 -0.74
CA ASP A 286 -26.48 12.16 0.21
C ASP A 286 -25.41 12.99 -0.51
N LEU A 287 -24.66 12.42 -1.45
CA LEU A 287 -23.75 13.18 -2.34
C LEU A 287 -24.47 14.31 -3.10
N HIS A 288 -25.68 14.05 -3.60
CA HIS A 288 -26.45 15.03 -4.34
C HIS A 288 -26.89 16.21 -3.45
N ASN A 289 -27.18 15.96 -2.17
CA ASN A 289 -27.50 17.00 -1.18
C ASN A 289 -26.31 17.94 -0.95
N TYR A 290 -25.08 17.45 -1.09
CA TYR A 290 -23.85 18.23 -1.02
C TYR A 290 -23.43 18.88 -2.36
N GLY A 291 -24.32 18.89 -3.35
CA GLY A 291 -24.07 19.53 -4.65
C GLY A 291 -23.14 18.73 -5.59
N VAL A 292 -22.74 17.52 -5.20
CA VAL A 292 -21.93 16.64 -6.05
C VAL A 292 -22.86 15.92 -7.02
N ARG A 293 -22.86 16.33 -8.29
CA ARG A 293 -23.60 15.65 -9.36
C ARG A 293 -22.77 14.52 -9.95
N SER A 294 -23.43 13.39 -10.25
CA SER A 294 -22.83 12.19 -10.86
C SER A 294 -22.30 12.37 -12.30
N HIS A 295 -22.46 13.55 -12.91
CA HIS A 295 -22.16 13.82 -14.33
C HIS A 295 -21.23 15.04 -14.56
N GLY A 296 -20.62 15.60 -13.51
CA GLY A 296 -19.62 16.67 -13.65
C GLY A 296 -18.22 16.11 -13.86
N HIS A 297 -17.48 16.62 -14.86
CA HIS A 297 -16.05 16.34 -15.03
C HIS A 297 -15.33 16.45 -13.68
N GLY A 298 -14.56 15.41 -13.30
CA GLY A 298 -14.08 15.12 -11.94
C GLY A 298 -13.08 16.09 -11.32
N GLN A 299 -13.38 17.38 -11.28
CA GLN A 299 -12.62 18.40 -10.55
C GLN A 299 -13.45 19.18 -9.53
N ASP A 300 -14.77 18.97 -9.46
CA ASP A 300 -15.62 19.79 -8.61
C ASP A 300 -15.74 19.21 -7.17
N VAL A 301 -15.16 19.97 -6.25
CA VAL A 301 -15.44 20.06 -4.80
C VAL A 301 -15.07 18.89 -3.88
N ILE A 302 -15.06 17.62 -4.33
CA ILE A 302 -14.77 16.49 -3.41
C ILE A 302 -13.28 16.38 -3.03
N PHE A 303 -12.38 16.86 -3.90
CA PHE A 303 -10.95 16.50 -3.83
C PHE A 303 -10.00 17.62 -3.37
N GLN A 304 -10.53 18.75 -2.87
CA GLN A 304 -9.74 19.79 -2.20
C GLN A 304 -9.69 19.57 -0.67
#